data_AF-A0A498EAZ9-F1
#
_entry.id   AF-A0A498EAZ9-F1
#
_cell.length_a   1.000
_cell.length_b   1.000
_cell.length_c   1.000
_cell.angle_alpha   90.00
_cell.angle_beta   90.00
_cell.angle_gamma   90.00
#
_symmetry.space_group_name_H-M   'P 1'
#
loop_
_entity.id
_entity.type
_entity.pdbx_description
1 polymer ?
#
loop_
_entity_poly.entity_id
_entity_poly.type
_entity_poly.pdbx_seq_one_letter_code
_entity_poly.pdbx_strand_id
1 'polypeptide(L)'
;MRLDNQHASDDCDEHCADCGDDSNHQPSIFSDDRASLARRDYAKLLASVGGLTAVASLAAPLAGLTRVFERSYTGPVYSDGIYLVDGDGERIGENALSEGEKMTVFPEPRPGIEKAPTLLVRHAEDAYGGATNLEYTVSGYAAYSKVCTHAGCMVSNEDGATLVCPCHFGKFDPTAGAKVVGGPPSRALPQLPITLSSEGNLIATGDFNGPVGPGGE
;
A
#
# COMPACT_ATOMS: atom_id res chain seq x y z
N MET A 1 -126.96 11.13 -39.74
CA MET A 1 -126.09 11.94 -38.85
C MET A 1 -124.71 11.93 -39.48
N ARG A 2 -124.16 13.13 -39.77
CA ARG A 2 -122.85 13.54 -40.37
C ARG A 2 -121.81 12.43 -40.67
N LEU A 3 -121.41 12.20 -41.92
CA LEU A 3 -120.47 12.93 -42.83
C LEU A 3 -118.98 12.57 -42.62
N ASP A 4 -118.38 12.10 -43.73
CA ASP A 4 -117.02 12.31 -44.26
C ASP A 4 -115.76 12.10 -43.39
N ASN A 5 -114.69 11.63 -44.07
CA ASN A 5 -113.46 12.43 -44.34
C ASN A 5 -112.14 11.62 -44.18
N GLN A 6 -111.54 11.24 -45.31
CA GLN A 6 -110.25 11.74 -45.83
C GLN A 6 -109.03 11.95 -44.90
N HIS A 7 -107.88 11.45 -45.39
CA HIS A 7 -106.48 11.89 -45.15
C HIS A 7 -105.84 11.55 -43.79
N ALA A 8 -104.80 10.71 -43.76
CA ALA A 8 -103.38 10.97 -44.12
C ALA A 8 -102.61 11.65 -43.00
N SER A 9 -101.59 10.96 -42.45
CA SER A 9 -100.29 11.54 -42.08
C SER A 9 -99.44 10.51 -41.31
N ASP A 10 -98.26 10.26 -41.86
CA ASP A 10 -96.96 10.11 -41.19
C ASP A 10 -96.82 9.11 -40.03
N ASP A 11 -96.31 7.93 -40.38
CA ASP A 11 -95.65 6.99 -39.47
C ASP A 11 -94.40 7.65 -38.86
N CYS A 12 -94.45 7.90 -37.56
CA CYS A 12 -93.25 8.10 -36.75
C CYS A 12 -92.80 6.71 -36.27
N ASP A 13 -91.62 6.28 -36.71
CA ASP A 13 -90.99 5.03 -36.28
C ASP A 13 -90.83 4.96 -34.76
N GLU A 14 -91.58 4.05 -34.13
CA GLU A 14 -91.39 3.64 -32.75
C GLU A 14 -91.23 2.11 -32.71
N HIS A 15 -89.98 1.65 -32.61
CA HIS A 15 -89.69 0.33 -32.07
C HIS A 15 -88.49 0.42 -31.12
N CYS A 16 -88.79 0.41 -29.83
CA CYS A 16 -87.80 0.21 -28.77
C CYS A 16 -87.42 -1.27 -28.64
N ALA A 17 -86.12 -1.45 -28.37
CA ALA A 17 -85.51 -2.48 -27.52
C ALA A 17 -85.42 -3.92 -28.03
N ASP A 18 -84.20 -4.31 -28.41
CA ASP A 18 -83.59 -5.51 -27.84
C ASP A 18 -82.24 -5.13 -27.22
N CYS A 19 -82.00 -5.57 -25.99
CA CYS A 19 -80.86 -5.23 -25.17
C CYS A 19 -79.71 -6.19 -25.48
N GLY A 20 -78.56 -5.67 -25.94
CA GLY A 20 -77.39 -6.49 -26.24
C GLY A 20 -76.07 -5.75 -26.04
N ASP A 21 -75.73 -5.55 -24.76
CA ASP A 21 -74.39 -5.47 -24.16
C ASP A 21 -73.32 -4.57 -24.83
N ASP A 22 -73.12 -3.40 -24.23
CA ASP A 22 -71.88 -2.64 -24.26
C ASP A 22 -70.75 -3.48 -23.64
N SER A 23 -69.82 -3.96 -24.48
CA SER A 23 -68.38 -4.15 -24.20
C SER A 23 -67.84 -5.45 -24.82
N ASN A 24 -67.37 -5.35 -26.07
CA ASN A 24 -66.33 -6.28 -26.52
C ASN A 24 -65.02 -5.53 -26.78
N HIS A 25 -64.64 -4.67 -25.84
CA HIS A 25 -63.23 -4.37 -25.65
C HIS A 25 -62.72 -5.35 -24.60
N GLN A 26 -62.44 -6.58 -25.01
CA GLN A 26 -61.58 -7.44 -24.22
C GLN A 26 -60.17 -6.89 -24.37
N PRO A 27 -59.57 -6.24 -23.36
CA PRO A 27 -58.14 -5.97 -23.41
C PRO A 27 -57.46 -7.33 -23.44
N SER A 28 -57.00 -7.73 -24.62
CA SER A 28 -56.21 -8.94 -24.71
C SER A 28 -54.85 -8.62 -24.10
N ILE A 29 -54.32 -9.53 -23.29
CA ILE A 29 -52.94 -9.44 -22.80
C ILE A 29 -51.92 -9.34 -23.96
N PHE A 30 -52.35 -9.70 -25.18
CA PHE A 30 -51.57 -9.68 -26.41
C PHE A 30 -51.67 -8.37 -27.20
N SER A 31 -52.52 -7.42 -26.79
CA SER A 31 -52.75 -6.14 -27.49
C SER A 31 -52.46 -4.91 -26.61
N ASP A 32 -51.92 -5.10 -25.40
CA ASP A 32 -51.49 -4.00 -24.53
C ASP A 32 -50.02 -3.64 -24.80
N ASP A 33 -49.80 -2.65 -25.67
CA ASP A 33 -48.46 -2.19 -26.05
C ASP A 33 -47.71 -1.48 -24.91
N ARG A 34 -48.37 -1.17 -23.78
CA ARG A 34 -47.71 -0.55 -22.61
C ARG A 34 -46.68 -1.47 -21.95
N ALA A 35 -46.82 -2.78 -22.14
CA ALA A 35 -45.83 -3.77 -21.73
C ALA A 35 -44.85 -4.16 -22.87
N SER A 36 -45.00 -3.59 -24.07
CA SER A 36 -44.12 -3.91 -25.20
C SER A 36 -42.79 -3.16 -25.07
N LEU A 37 -41.72 -3.90 -24.82
CA LEU A 37 -40.38 -3.36 -24.88
C LEU A 37 -39.99 -3.23 -26.36
N ALA A 38 -39.77 -2.01 -26.84
CA ALA A 38 -39.29 -1.81 -28.20
C ALA A 38 -37.86 -2.34 -28.34
N ARG A 39 -37.47 -2.77 -29.55
CA ARG A 39 -36.10 -3.21 -29.85
C ARG A 39 -35.04 -2.20 -29.41
N ARG A 40 -35.38 -0.90 -29.47
CA ARG A 40 -34.52 0.21 -29.03
C ARG A 40 -34.32 0.24 -27.51
N ASP A 41 -35.33 -0.14 -26.75
CA ASP A 41 -35.26 -0.13 -25.27
C ASP A 41 -34.46 -1.33 -24.77
N TYR A 42 -34.57 -2.48 -25.44
CA TYR A 42 -33.63 -3.60 -25.25
C TYR A 42 -32.18 -3.20 -25.55
N ALA A 43 -31.94 -2.50 -26.68
CA ALA A 43 -30.60 -2.05 -27.03
C ALA A 43 -30.00 -1.07 -26.00
N LYS A 44 -30.80 -0.13 -25.48
CA LYS A 44 -30.36 0.79 -24.41
C LYS A 44 -30.05 0.06 -23.12
N LEU A 45 -30.90 -0.90 -22.73
CA LEU A 45 -30.69 -1.70 -21.53
C LEU A 45 -29.39 -2.51 -21.65
N LEU A 46 -29.19 -3.22 -22.77
CA LEU A 46 -27.97 -3.99 -23.01
C LEU A 46 -26.72 -3.11 -23.04
N ALA A 47 -26.78 -1.92 -23.66
CA ALA A 47 -25.67 -0.97 -23.67
C ALA A 47 -25.33 -0.47 -22.26
N SER A 48 -26.33 -0.19 -21.43
CA SER A 48 -26.12 0.27 -20.04
C SER A 48 -25.52 -0.83 -19.15
N VAL A 49 -26.05 -2.05 -19.25
CA VAL A 49 -25.54 -3.21 -18.49
C VAL A 49 -24.13 -3.56 -18.94
N GLY A 50 -23.87 -3.59 -20.25
CA GLY A 50 -22.54 -3.83 -20.81
C GLY A 50 -21.52 -2.77 -20.37
N GLY A 51 -21.91 -1.49 -20.41
CA GLY A 51 -21.06 -0.38 -19.96
C GLY A 51 -20.71 -0.47 -18.48
N LEU A 52 -21.68 -0.73 -17.61
CA LEU A 52 -21.45 -0.90 -16.17
C LEU A 52 -20.56 -2.11 -15.87
N THR A 53 -20.78 -3.22 -16.57
CA THR A 53 -19.98 -4.44 -16.41
C THR A 53 -18.53 -4.20 -16.83
N ALA A 54 -18.29 -3.47 -17.93
CA ALA A 54 -16.95 -3.14 -18.40
C ALA A 54 -16.19 -2.21 -17.44
N VAL A 55 -16.87 -1.26 -16.79
CA VAL A 55 -16.24 -0.39 -15.78
C VAL A 55 -15.95 -1.17 -14.50
N ALA A 56 -16.91 -1.98 -14.03
CA ALA A 56 -16.74 -2.78 -12.82
C ALA A 56 -15.62 -3.84 -12.96
N SER A 57 -15.48 -4.43 -14.15
CA SER A 57 -14.43 -5.42 -14.42
C SER A 57 -13.02 -4.82 -14.45
N LEU A 58 -12.87 -3.51 -14.65
CA LEU A 58 -11.59 -2.79 -14.54
C LEU A 58 -11.29 -2.33 -13.11
N ALA A 59 -12.31 -2.03 -12.31
CA ALA A 59 -12.14 -1.57 -10.93
C ALA A 59 -11.55 -2.66 -10.01
N ALA A 60 -11.97 -3.92 -10.15
CA ALA A 60 -11.49 -5.02 -9.30
C ALA A 60 -9.98 -5.34 -9.48
N PRO A 61 -9.43 -5.45 -10.70
CA PRO A 61 -7.99 -5.57 -10.93
C PRO A 61 -7.20 -4.37 -10.40
N LEU A 62 -7.71 -3.15 -10.58
CA LEU A 62 -7.06 -1.93 -10.09
C LEU A 62 -6.98 -1.89 -8.56
N ALA A 63 -8.08 -2.23 -7.87
CA ALA A 63 -8.08 -2.35 -6.42
C ALA A 63 -7.13 -3.48 -5.93
N GLY A 64 -7.04 -4.59 -6.68
CA GLY A 64 -6.09 -5.66 -6.41
C GLY A 64 -4.63 -5.22 -6.54
N LEU A 65 -4.30 -4.43 -7.57
CA LEU A 65 -2.94 -3.93 -7.80
C LEU A 65 -2.44 -3.04 -6.67
N THR A 66 -3.29 -2.19 -6.08
CA THR A 66 -2.86 -1.33 -4.94
C THR A 66 -2.36 -2.15 -3.75
N ARG A 67 -3.01 -3.28 -3.44
CA ARG A 67 -2.60 -4.17 -2.34
C ARG A 67 -1.28 -4.90 -2.59
N VAL A 68 -0.87 -5.06 -3.85
CA VAL A 68 0.41 -5.71 -4.20
C VAL A 68 1.60 -4.80 -3.86
N PHE A 69 1.44 -3.48 -3.98
CA PHE A 69 2.49 -2.52 -3.67
C PHE A 69 2.59 -2.16 -2.17
N GLU A 70 1.53 -2.38 -1.38
CA GLU A 70 1.50 -2.07 0.06
C GLU A 70 2.02 -3.20 0.96
N ARG A 71 2.51 -4.32 0.40
CA ARG A 71 3.04 -5.43 1.21
C ARG A 71 4.47 -5.17 1.71
N SER A 72 4.75 -3.95 2.17
CA SER A 72 5.99 -3.64 2.86
C SER A 72 5.85 -4.02 4.33
N TYR A 73 6.73 -4.85 4.85
CA TYR A 73 6.81 -5.17 6.27
C TYR A 73 6.91 -3.88 7.11
N THR A 74 5.96 -3.70 8.03
CA THR A 74 5.84 -2.55 8.93
C THR A 74 6.21 -2.87 10.38
N GLY A 75 6.54 -4.13 10.68
CA GLY A 75 7.03 -4.53 11.99
C GLY A 75 8.45 -4.04 12.26
N PRO A 76 8.94 -4.19 13.49
CA PRO A 76 10.29 -3.81 13.84
C PRO A 76 11.31 -4.69 13.11
N VAL A 77 12.45 -4.10 12.73
CA VAL A 77 13.51 -4.84 12.02
C VAL A 77 14.26 -5.73 13.01
N TYR A 78 14.60 -5.18 14.18
CA TYR A 78 15.20 -5.89 15.30
C TYR A 78 14.27 -5.94 16.51
N SER A 79 14.53 -6.87 17.41
CA SER A 79 13.92 -6.93 18.74
C SER A 79 15.01 -7.20 19.77
N ASP A 80 14.65 -7.18 21.05
CA ASP A 80 15.58 -7.54 22.12
C ASP A 80 16.14 -8.96 21.95
N GLY A 81 17.44 -9.12 22.20
CA GLY A 81 18.16 -10.40 22.15
C GLY A 81 18.48 -10.94 20.76
N ILE A 82 18.34 -10.16 19.69
CA ILE A 82 18.61 -10.64 18.33
C ILE A 82 20.10 -10.56 18.00
N TYR A 83 20.70 -11.70 17.68
CA TYR A 83 22.10 -11.75 17.23
C TYR A 83 22.31 -11.02 15.91
N LEU A 84 23.44 -10.29 15.83
CA LEU A 84 23.97 -9.78 14.58
C LEU A 84 24.77 -10.89 13.89
N VAL A 85 24.50 -11.09 12.61
CA VAL A 85 25.20 -12.05 11.76
C VAL A 85 25.76 -11.40 10.50
N ASP A 86 26.79 -12.00 9.90
CA ASP A 86 27.30 -11.60 8.60
C ASP A 86 26.42 -12.09 7.43
N GLY A 87 26.94 -11.97 6.21
CA GLY A 87 26.23 -12.42 4.99
C GLY A 87 26.09 -13.93 4.87
N ASP A 88 26.91 -14.71 5.58
CA ASP A 88 26.87 -16.17 5.60
C ASP A 88 26.03 -16.71 6.78
N GLY A 89 25.61 -15.82 7.69
CA GLY A 89 24.80 -16.14 8.86
C GLY A 89 25.62 -16.45 10.11
N GLU A 90 26.92 -16.17 10.10
CA GLU A 90 27.79 -16.37 11.26
C GLU A 90 27.64 -15.22 12.25
N ARG A 91 27.56 -15.55 13.55
CA ARG A 91 27.40 -14.55 14.61
C ARG A 91 28.64 -13.68 14.75
N ILE A 92 28.41 -12.39 14.92
CA ILE A 92 29.49 -11.42 15.07
C ILE A 92 29.97 -11.36 16.52
N GLY A 93 31.23 -11.70 16.76
CA GLY A 93 31.87 -11.57 18.07
C GLY A 93 32.45 -10.17 18.35
N GLU A 94 32.83 -9.93 19.61
CA GLU A 94 33.48 -8.68 20.08
C GLU A 94 34.81 -8.30 19.38
N ASN A 95 35.42 -9.23 18.65
CA ASN A 95 36.69 -9.03 17.96
C ASN A 95 36.56 -9.12 16.44
N ALA A 96 35.33 -9.00 15.91
CA ALA A 96 35.07 -9.17 14.48
C ALA A 96 35.60 -8.04 13.58
N LEU A 97 35.87 -6.86 14.15
CA LEU A 97 36.39 -5.69 13.44
C LEU A 97 37.55 -5.08 14.22
N SER A 98 38.56 -4.62 13.50
CA SER A 98 39.59 -3.72 14.01
C SER A 98 39.07 -2.28 14.05
N GLU A 99 39.72 -1.39 14.81
CA GLU A 99 39.36 0.03 14.80
C GLU A 99 39.48 0.63 13.39
N GLY A 100 38.47 1.39 12.99
CA GLY A 100 38.34 1.98 11.65
C GLY A 100 37.68 1.06 10.63
N GLU A 101 37.52 -0.24 10.94
CA GLU A 101 36.84 -1.19 10.06
C GLU A 101 35.32 -1.12 10.21
N LYS A 102 34.65 -1.61 9.17
CA LYS A 102 33.21 -1.57 9.02
C LYS A 102 32.75 -2.73 8.16
N MET A 103 31.61 -3.33 8.51
CA MET A 103 31.01 -4.42 7.75
C MET A 103 29.49 -4.29 7.70
N THR A 104 28.88 -5.08 6.84
CA THR A 104 27.41 -5.22 6.80
C THR A 104 27.00 -6.41 7.64
N VAL A 105 26.02 -6.21 8.51
CA VAL A 105 25.43 -7.25 9.36
C VAL A 105 23.91 -7.27 9.23
N PHE A 106 23.32 -8.36 9.69
CA PHE A 106 21.90 -8.67 9.56
C PHE A 106 21.35 -9.28 10.87
N PRO A 107 20.03 -9.28 11.10
CA PRO A 107 19.42 -10.01 12.20
C PRO A 107 19.42 -11.52 11.89
N GLU A 108 19.92 -12.33 12.83
CA GLU A 108 20.00 -13.80 12.71
C GLU A 108 18.70 -14.46 12.20
N PRO A 109 17.49 -14.12 12.71
CA PRO A 109 16.28 -14.80 12.28
C PRO A 109 15.89 -14.50 10.82
N ARG A 110 16.36 -13.39 10.25
CA ARG A 110 15.85 -12.85 8.97
C ARG A 110 16.90 -12.04 8.21
N PRO A 111 17.99 -12.64 7.71
CA PRO A 111 19.03 -11.90 7.01
C PRO A 111 18.59 -11.28 5.66
N GLY A 112 17.46 -11.71 5.09
CA GLY A 112 17.00 -11.29 3.76
C GLY A 112 15.97 -10.15 3.68
N ILE A 113 15.66 -9.42 4.77
CA ILE A 113 14.71 -8.30 4.69
C ILE A 113 15.40 -7.08 4.08
N GLU A 114 14.78 -6.38 3.13
CA GLU A 114 15.38 -5.19 2.48
C GLU A 114 15.78 -4.06 3.45
N LYS A 115 15.14 -3.98 4.63
CA LYS A 115 15.44 -3.02 5.70
C LYS A 115 16.43 -3.52 6.75
N ALA A 116 16.76 -4.82 6.74
CA ALA A 116 17.67 -5.45 7.68
C ALA A 116 19.15 -5.07 7.55
N PRO A 117 19.71 -4.77 6.36
CA PRO A 117 21.13 -4.48 6.25
C PRO A 117 21.54 -3.34 7.18
N THR A 118 22.50 -3.63 8.05
CA THR A 118 22.97 -2.73 9.10
C THR A 118 24.48 -2.54 8.93
N LEU A 119 24.94 -1.31 9.02
CA LEU A 119 26.35 -0.96 9.06
C LEU A 119 26.86 -1.10 10.48
N LEU A 120 27.71 -2.09 10.71
CA LEU A 120 28.49 -2.21 11.93
C LEU A 120 29.83 -1.51 11.72
N VAL A 121 30.16 -0.57 12.59
CA VAL A 121 31.43 0.17 12.56
C VAL A 121 32.14 0.02 13.90
N ARG A 122 33.48 0.01 13.88
CA ARG A 122 34.27 0.07 15.11
C ARG A 122 35.20 1.28 15.11
N HIS A 123 35.14 2.09 16.14
CA HIS A 123 36.07 3.18 16.40
C HIS A 123 36.51 3.17 17.87
N ALA A 124 37.54 3.95 18.20
CA ALA A 124 37.87 4.22 19.59
C ALA A 124 36.65 4.82 20.30
N GLU A 125 36.41 4.40 21.55
CA GLU A 125 35.19 4.80 22.28
C GLU A 125 35.08 6.31 22.47
N ASP A 126 36.22 6.98 22.65
CA ASP A 126 36.32 8.43 22.80
C ASP A 126 36.17 9.21 21.47
N ALA A 127 36.19 8.52 20.33
CA ALA A 127 35.92 9.12 19.03
C ALA A 127 34.43 9.40 18.83
N TYR A 128 33.54 8.68 19.53
CA TYR A 128 32.11 8.89 19.42
C TYR A 128 31.65 10.17 20.15
N GLY A 129 30.87 10.99 19.46
CA GLY A 129 30.30 12.21 20.03
C GLY A 129 29.12 12.74 19.25
N GLY A 130 28.82 14.03 19.43
CA GLY A 130 27.71 14.69 18.73
C GLY A 130 26.36 14.07 19.05
N ALA A 131 25.71 13.48 18.05
CA ALA A 131 24.38 12.88 18.17
C ALA A 131 24.40 11.35 18.37
N THR A 132 25.59 10.74 18.50
CA THR A 132 25.68 9.30 18.81
C THR A 132 25.05 9.04 20.18
N ASN A 133 24.12 8.09 20.25
CA ASN A 133 23.69 7.57 21.54
C ASN A 133 24.74 6.59 22.05
N LEU A 134 25.49 6.99 23.08
CA LEU A 134 26.58 6.17 23.64
C LEU A 134 26.05 4.92 24.36
N GLU A 135 24.82 4.95 24.88
CA GLU A 135 24.18 3.76 25.48
C GLU A 135 23.91 2.67 24.43
N TYR A 136 23.92 3.04 23.14
CA TYR A 136 23.69 2.14 22.01
C TYR A 136 25.01 1.67 21.39
N THR A 137 26.13 1.89 22.08
CA THR A 137 27.47 1.46 21.68
C THR A 137 28.04 0.47 22.69
N VAL A 138 28.95 -0.39 22.24
CA VAL A 138 29.61 -1.37 23.12
C VAL A 138 31.01 -1.70 22.59
N SER A 139 32.04 -1.62 23.42
CA SER A 139 33.42 -2.01 23.06
C SER A 139 33.96 -1.33 21.78
N GLY A 140 33.60 -0.06 21.59
CA GLY A 140 33.92 0.72 20.39
C GLY A 140 33.05 0.42 19.16
N TYR A 141 32.02 -0.43 19.27
CA TYR A 141 31.08 -0.70 18.19
C TYR A 141 29.89 0.25 18.22
N ALA A 142 29.48 0.70 17.03
CA ALA A 142 28.19 1.31 16.79
C ALA A 142 27.52 0.65 15.57
N ALA A 143 26.19 0.59 15.57
CA ALA A 143 25.42 0.04 14.48
C ALA A 143 24.42 1.06 13.94
N TYR A 144 24.38 1.24 12.62
CA TYR A 144 23.47 2.17 11.94
C TYR A 144 22.76 1.48 10.78
N SER A 145 21.57 1.92 10.40
CA SER A 145 20.94 1.36 9.20
C SER A 145 21.81 1.58 7.96
N LYS A 146 21.97 0.55 7.11
CA LYS A 146 22.63 0.68 5.81
C LYS A 146 21.71 1.35 4.78
N VAL A 147 20.42 1.53 5.08
CA VAL A 147 19.45 2.08 4.11
C VAL A 147 19.51 3.60 4.11
N CYS A 148 19.94 4.18 2.98
CA CYS A 148 20.07 5.62 2.82
C CYS A 148 18.72 6.33 2.99
N THR A 149 18.73 7.40 3.78
CA THR A 149 17.54 8.18 4.13
C THR A 149 17.04 9.12 3.02
N HIS A 150 17.80 9.24 1.93
CA HIS A 150 17.40 10.00 0.75
C HIS A 150 16.40 9.23 -0.12
N ALA A 151 16.83 8.08 -0.65
CA ALA A 151 16.08 7.32 -1.66
C ALA A 151 16.19 5.79 -1.47
N GLY A 152 16.65 5.32 -0.30
CA GLY A 152 16.65 3.89 0.04
C GLY A 152 17.82 3.05 -0.47
N CYS A 153 18.76 3.64 -1.22
CA CYS A 153 19.96 2.90 -1.64
C CYS A 153 20.79 2.40 -0.44
N MET A 154 21.50 1.28 -0.61
CA MET A 154 22.43 0.80 0.41
C MET A 154 23.67 1.70 0.49
N VAL A 155 23.95 2.22 1.68
CA VAL A 155 25.14 2.99 2.00
C VAL A 155 26.37 2.08 1.99
N SER A 156 27.43 2.54 1.36
CA SER A 156 28.67 1.79 1.22
C SER A 156 29.41 1.68 2.55
N ASN A 157 30.02 0.52 2.76
CA ASN A 157 30.99 0.24 3.80
C ASN A 157 32.42 0.14 3.23
N GLU A 158 32.69 0.74 2.07
CA GLU A 158 34.03 0.81 1.44
C GLU A 158 34.90 1.95 2.03
N ASP A 159 36.21 1.86 1.82
CA ASP A 159 37.31 2.61 2.46
C ASP A 159 37.05 4.09 2.82
N GLY A 160 37.48 4.46 4.04
CA GLY A 160 37.48 5.83 4.56
C GLY A 160 36.72 6.01 5.87
N ALA A 161 36.89 7.16 6.52
CA ALA A 161 36.26 7.47 7.81
C ALA A 161 34.77 7.87 7.69
N THR A 162 34.26 8.08 6.48
CA THR A 162 32.89 8.52 6.21
C THR A 162 32.11 7.41 5.52
N LEU A 163 30.81 7.30 5.82
CA LEU A 163 29.89 6.39 5.13
C LEU A 163 29.32 7.10 3.90
N VAL A 164 29.40 6.48 2.72
CA VAL A 164 29.01 7.13 1.46
C VAL A 164 27.95 6.31 0.72
N CYS A 165 26.84 6.93 0.40
CA CYS A 165 25.82 6.35 -0.47
C CYS A 165 26.24 6.49 -1.95
N PRO A 166 26.37 5.39 -2.70
CA PRO A 166 26.89 5.42 -4.07
C PRO A 166 25.93 6.06 -5.08
N CYS A 167 24.63 6.12 -4.79
CA CYS A 167 23.63 6.61 -5.75
C CYS A 167 23.73 8.11 -6.02
N HIS A 168 23.91 8.91 -4.96
CA HIS A 168 23.89 10.38 -5.06
C HIS A 168 24.92 11.03 -4.12
N PHE A 169 25.93 10.27 -3.72
CA PHE A 169 27.05 10.74 -2.89
C PHE A 169 26.61 11.35 -1.54
N GLY A 170 25.52 10.84 -0.96
CA GLY A 170 25.14 11.18 0.42
C GLY A 170 26.22 10.70 1.39
N LYS A 171 26.66 11.59 2.29
CA LYS A 171 27.77 11.32 3.22
C LYS A 171 27.28 11.40 4.66
N PHE A 172 27.65 10.39 5.45
CA PHE A 172 27.28 10.30 6.85
C PHE A 172 28.53 10.08 7.72
N ASP A 173 28.59 10.75 8.86
CA ASP A 173 29.69 10.65 9.82
C ASP A 173 29.36 9.62 10.91
N PRO A 174 29.97 8.41 10.88
CA PRO A 174 29.64 7.32 11.80
C PRO A 174 30.03 7.61 13.26
N THR A 175 30.95 8.55 13.50
CA THR A 175 31.40 8.93 14.84
C THR A 175 30.48 9.97 15.49
N ALA A 176 29.67 10.65 14.68
CA ALA A 176 28.75 11.71 15.11
C ALA A 176 27.27 11.34 14.86
N GLY A 177 26.88 10.13 15.22
CA GLY A 177 25.50 9.63 15.15
C GLY A 177 25.01 9.42 13.72
N ALA A 178 25.91 9.09 12.79
CA ALA A 178 25.64 9.00 11.36
C ALA A 178 24.93 10.25 10.79
N LYS A 179 25.24 11.44 11.33
CA LYS A 179 24.70 12.71 10.84
C LYS A 179 25.11 12.94 9.38
N VAL A 180 24.26 13.63 8.64
CA VAL A 180 24.56 14.02 7.26
C VAL A 180 25.66 15.07 7.26
N VAL A 181 26.73 14.81 6.52
CA VAL A 181 27.85 15.75 6.33
C VAL A 181 28.03 16.15 4.86
N GLY A 182 27.19 15.65 3.97
CA GLY A 182 27.15 16.08 2.58
C GLY A 182 26.17 15.29 1.71
N GLY A 183 25.91 15.82 0.51
CA GLY A 183 24.97 15.25 -0.44
C GLY A 183 23.50 15.53 -0.08
N PRO A 184 22.56 14.85 -0.77
CA PRO A 184 21.13 15.14 -0.65
C PRO A 184 20.36 14.57 0.56
N PRO A 185 20.82 13.58 1.36
CA PRO A 185 20.04 13.10 2.50
C PRO A 185 19.68 14.23 3.48
N SER A 186 18.45 14.25 3.98
CA SER A 186 17.97 15.28 4.92
C SER A 186 18.12 14.90 6.39
N ARG A 187 18.36 13.61 6.69
CA ARG A 187 18.41 13.07 8.05
C ARG A 187 19.50 12.02 8.24
N ALA A 188 19.96 11.87 9.47
CA ALA A 188 20.93 10.85 9.88
C ALA A 188 20.41 9.43 9.65
N LEU A 189 21.34 8.47 9.51
CA LEU A 189 20.98 7.05 9.56
C LEU A 189 20.58 6.70 11.00
N PRO A 190 19.45 6.01 11.23
CA PRO A 190 19.06 5.66 12.58
C PRO A 190 20.05 4.65 13.18
N GLN A 191 20.34 4.81 14.47
CA GLN A 191 21.24 3.97 15.24
C GLN A 191 20.47 2.78 15.83
N LEU A 192 21.09 1.61 15.81
CA LEU A 192 20.58 0.38 16.41
C LEU A 192 21.20 0.21 17.81
N PRO A 193 20.41 0.02 18.88
CA PRO A 193 20.95 -0.30 20.20
C PRO A 193 21.53 -1.71 20.21
N ILE A 194 22.82 -1.82 20.57
CA ILE A 194 23.56 -3.09 20.60
C ILE A 194 24.26 -3.29 21.95
N THR A 195 24.49 -4.55 22.29
CA THR A 195 25.31 -4.96 23.45
C THR A 195 26.01 -6.29 23.17
N LEU A 196 26.79 -6.78 24.13
CA LEU A 196 27.37 -8.12 24.11
C LEU A 196 26.49 -9.10 24.88
N SER A 197 26.29 -10.28 24.30
CA SER A 197 25.72 -11.42 25.01
C SER A 197 26.73 -11.97 26.03
N SER A 198 26.28 -12.88 26.90
CA SER A 198 27.16 -13.61 27.84
C SER A 198 28.24 -14.45 27.14
N GLU A 199 28.08 -14.73 25.84
CA GLU A 199 29.01 -15.50 25.02
C GLU A 199 29.99 -14.60 24.24
N GLY A 200 29.91 -13.27 24.39
CA GLY A 200 30.77 -12.32 23.68
C GLY A 200 30.34 -12.03 22.25
N ASN A 201 29.08 -12.31 21.88
CA ASN A 201 28.52 -12.00 20.57
C ASN A 201 27.71 -10.70 20.61
N LEU A 202 27.75 -9.93 19.53
CA LEU A 202 26.93 -8.73 19.39
C LEU A 202 25.46 -9.08 19.18
N ILE A 203 24.61 -8.46 19.99
CA ILE A 203 23.16 -8.58 19.93
C ILE A 203 22.51 -7.20 19.89
N ALA A 204 21.37 -7.08 19.23
CA ALA A 204 20.49 -5.93 19.33
C ALA A 204 19.62 -6.03 20.59
N THR A 205 19.41 -4.90 21.29
CA THR A 205 18.52 -4.81 22.47
C THR A 205 17.18 -4.16 22.16
N GLY A 206 16.95 -3.78 20.90
CA GLY A 206 15.76 -3.10 20.43
C GLY A 206 15.85 -2.80 18.94
N ASP A 207 14.84 -2.09 18.42
CA ASP A 207 14.85 -1.63 17.04
C ASP A 207 15.62 -0.31 16.88
N PHE A 208 15.81 0.10 15.63
CA PHE A 208 16.39 1.40 15.29
C PHE A 208 15.70 2.57 16.03
N ASN A 209 16.49 3.56 16.47
CA ASN A 209 15.99 4.75 17.17
C ASN A 209 15.21 5.74 16.29
N GLY A 210 14.92 5.37 15.04
CA GLY A 210 14.23 6.19 14.07
C GLY A 210 13.85 5.40 12.82
N PRO A 211 13.10 6.02 11.90
CA PRO A 211 12.64 5.36 10.69
C PRO A 211 13.81 4.93 9.80
N VAL A 212 13.67 3.77 9.16
CA VAL A 212 14.66 3.23 8.20
C VAL A 212 14.27 3.62 6.77
N GLY A 213 15.24 4.13 5.98
CA GLY A 213 15.06 4.43 4.56
C GLY A 213 14.46 5.81 4.25
N PRO A 214 13.91 6.06 3.04
CA PRO A 214 13.35 7.36 2.70
C PRO A 214 12.05 7.63 3.48
N GLY A 215 11.81 8.89 3.83
CA GLY A 215 10.65 9.30 4.63
C GLY A 215 10.83 9.13 6.14
N GLY A 216 9.84 9.61 6.90
CA GLY A 216 9.85 9.70 8.36
C GLY A 216 10.28 11.08 8.84
N GLU A 217 9.35 11.81 9.47
CA GLU A 217 9.56 13.07 10.19
C GLU A 217 9.53 12.82 11.70
#